data_AF-A0A327YM92-F1
#
_entry.id   AF-A0A327YM92-F1
#
_cell.length_a   1.000
_cell.length_b   1.000
_cell.length_c   1.000
_cell.angle_alpha   90.00
_cell.angle_beta   90.00
_cell.angle_gamma   90.00
#
_symmetry.space_group_name_H-M   'P 1'
#
loop_
_entity.id
_entity.type
_entity.pdbx_description
1 polymer ?
#
loop_
_entity_poly.entity_id
_entity_poly.type
_entity_poly.pdbx_seq_one_letter_code
_entity_poly.pdbx_strand_id
1 'polypeptide(L)'
;MRVPSEFLHPLFYREGETIETTEFAPFPLMMKKFYFYYDIIACKENLENEPWNDIEQSIPAVWQLWNEEKEKLDLLFQNRDRKAAREPMIRALSYFLACLYWLNETRVKSIVSWEREVNTLQMKPVNCVERLQFIFAKCDLYHSFIQLGELFAELTKLYYKNLAIKKKGLSHQS
;
A
#
# COMPACT_ATOMS: atom_id res chain seq x y z
N MET A 1 -18.99 -1.16 -8.58
CA MET A 1 -19.34 -0.79 -7.19
C MET A 1 -18.91 0.65 -6.90
N ARG A 2 -19.68 1.44 -6.13
CA ARG A 2 -19.24 2.78 -5.68
C ARG A 2 -18.12 2.68 -4.63
N VAL A 3 -17.13 3.55 -4.74
CA VAL A 3 -16.05 3.66 -3.74
C VAL A 3 -16.64 4.11 -2.38
N PRO A 4 -16.33 3.43 -1.27
CA PRO A 4 -16.78 3.84 0.06
C PRO A 4 -16.21 5.22 0.48
N SER A 5 -16.94 5.95 1.32
CA SER A 5 -16.55 7.29 1.81
C SER A 5 -15.19 7.31 2.48
N GLU A 6 -14.83 6.22 3.14
CA GLU A 6 -13.57 6.00 3.85
C GLU A 6 -12.34 6.04 2.92
N PHE A 7 -12.56 5.85 1.61
CA PHE A 7 -11.53 5.85 0.58
C PHE A 7 -11.56 7.10 -0.32
N LEU A 8 -12.51 8.02 -0.10
CA LEU A 8 -12.62 9.26 -0.85
C LEU A 8 -11.57 10.28 -0.38
N HIS A 9 -10.45 10.30 -1.05
CA HIS A 9 -9.34 11.20 -0.78
C HIS A 9 -8.76 11.75 -2.08
N PRO A 10 -8.42 13.06 -2.18
CA PRO A 10 -8.07 13.72 -3.45
C PRO A 10 -6.91 13.10 -4.24
N LEU A 11 -6.06 12.31 -3.59
CA LEU A 11 -5.01 11.54 -4.27
C LEU A 11 -5.54 10.26 -4.92
N PHE A 12 -6.52 9.58 -4.32
CA PHE A 12 -6.93 8.24 -4.71
C PHE A 12 -8.27 8.20 -5.42
N TYR A 13 -9.32 8.73 -4.78
CA TYR A 13 -10.67 8.68 -5.31
C TYR A 13 -11.47 9.96 -5.02
N ARG A 14 -12.35 10.31 -5.96
CA ARG A 14 -13.33 11.40 -5.86
C ARG A 14 -14.74 10.85 -5.66
N GLU A 15 -15.62 11.68 -5.14
CA GLU A 15 -17.02 11.32 -4.97
C GLU A 15 -17.66 10.91 -6.31
N GLY A 16 -18.41 9.81 -6.27
CA GLY A 16 -19.07 9.24 -7.46
C GLY A 16 -18.23 8.24 -8.25
N GLU A 17 -16.92 8.11 -7.96
CA GLU A 17 -16.09 7.11 -8.63
C GLU A 17 -16.47 5.67 -8.24
N THR A 18 -16.20 4.75 -9.16
CA THR A 18 -16.59 3.34 -9.05
C THR A 18 -15.42 2.43 -9.38
N ILE A 19 -15.38 1.29 -8.70
CA ILE A 19 -14.49 0.16 -9.00
C ILE A 19 -15.27 -0.88 -9.79
N GLU A 20 -14.68 -1.40 -10.87
CA GLU A 20 -15.27 -2.48 -11.66
C GLU A 20 -15.06 -3.81 -10.93
N THR A 21 -16.15 -4.56 -10.75
CA THR A 21 -16.16 -5.85 -10.03
C THR A 21 -16.45 -7.04 -10.96
N THR A 22 -16.59 -6.79 -12.26
CA THR A 22 -16.88 -7.80 -13.28
C THR A 22 -15.64 -8.27 -14.03
N GLU A 23 -14.54 -7.53 -13.92
CA GLU A 23 -13.24 -7.90 -14.47
C GLU A 23 -12.38 -8.52 -13.37
N PHE A 24 -11.73 -9.64 -13.67
CA PHE A 24 -10.86 -10.35 -12.76
C PHE A 24 -9.48 -10.49 -13.38
N ALA A 25 -8.48 -9.88 -12.74
CA ALA A 25 -7.08 -10.15 -13.02
C ALA A 25 -6.48 -10.95 -11.85
N PRO A 26 -5.46 -11.79 -12.10
CA PRO A 26 -4.74 -12.48 -11.03
C PRO A 26 -4.27 -11.51 -9.94
N PHE A 27 -4.33 -11.93 -8.68
CA PHE A 27 -3.71 -11.19 -7.60
C PHE A 27 -2.22 -10.97 -7.88
N PRO A 28 -1.65 -9.76 -7.66
CA PRO A 28 -2.26 -8.53 -7.13
C PRO A 28 -2.65 -7.50 -8.21
N LEU A 29 -2.78 -7.90 -9.48
CA LEU A 29 -2.83 -7.00 -10.64
C LEU A 29 -4.00 -6.01 -10.64
N MET A 30 -5.13 -6.32 -9.98
CA MET A 30 -6.23 -5.36 -9.81
C MET A 30 -5.80 -4.05 -9.15
N MET A 31 -4.75 -4.07 -8.30
CA MET A 31 -4.21 -2.87 -7.67
C MET A 31 -3.52 -1.92 -8.66
N LYS A 32 -3.17 -2.38 -9.86
CA LYS A 32 -2.67 -1.50 -10.94
C LYS A 32 -3.77 -0.57 -11.46
N LYS A 33 -5.01 -1.04 -11.46
CA LYS A 33 -6.19 -0.32 -11.97
C LYS A 33 -6.94 0.44 -10.88
N PHE A 34 -7.03 -0.13 -9.68
CA PHE A 34 -7.82 0.41 -8.58
C PHE A 34 -7.00 0.43 -7.28
N TYR A 35 -6.78 1.63 -6.73
CA TYR A 35 -6.13 1.79 -5.42
C TYR A 35 -6.92 1.06 -4.32
N PHE A 36 -6.22 0.35 -3.44
CA PHE A 36 -6.83 -0.38 -2.31
C PHE A 36 -7.92 -1.39 -2.72
N TYR A 37 -7.85 -1.96 -3.92
CA TYR A 37 -8.89 -2.84 -4.47
C TYR A 37 -9.34 -3.91 -3.47
N TYR A 38 -8.39 -4.71 -2.95
CA TYR A 38 -8.73 -5.82 -2.05
C TYR A 38 -9.26 -5.35 -0.69
N ASP A 39 -8.76 -4.22 -0.17
CA ASP A 39 -9.26 -3.62 1.07
C ASP A 39 -10.70 -3.10 0.92
N ILE A 40 -11.04 -2.57 -0.26
CA ILE A 40 -12.38 -2.04 -0.56
C ILE A 40 -13.38 -3.18 -0.83
N ILE A 41 -13.02 -4.19 -1.61
CA ILE A 41 -13.94 -5.29 -1.94
C ILE A 41 -14.28 -6.11 -0.69
N ALA A 42 -13.31 -6.33 0.21
CA ALA A 42 -13.57 -7.01 1.48
C ALA A 42 -14.56 -6.31 2.41
N CYS A 43 -14.84 -5.01 2.21
CA CYS A 43 -15.91 -4.33 2.95
C CYS A 43 -17.30 -4.82 2.58
N LYS A 44 -17.46 -5.46 1.41
CA LYS A 44 -18.76 -5.81 0.84
C LYS A 44 -18.94 -7.30 0.65
N GLU A 45 -17.86 -8.02 0.41
CA GLU A 45 -17.86 -9.44 0.12
C GLU A 45 -16.85 -10.12 1.04
N ASN A 46 -17.18 -11.31 1.52
CA ASN A 46 -16.18 -12.15 2.17
C ASN A 46 -15.21 -12.64 1.10
N LEU A 47 -14.01 -12.06 1.07
CA LEU A 47 -12.93 -12.60 0.24
C LEU A 47 -12.49 -13.93 0.87
N GLU A 48 -12.57 -15.02 0.10
CA GLU A 48 -12.09 -16.33 0.56
C GLU A 48 -10.59 -16.30 0.93
N ASN A 49 -9.83 -15.37 0.34
CA ASN A 49 -8.41 -15.16 0.62
C ASN A 49 -8.12 -13.67 0.81
N GLU A 50 -8.32 -13.17 2.03
CA GLU A 50 -7.96 -11.80 2.39
C GLU A 50 -6.43 -11.61 2.45
N PRO A 51 -5.85 -10.61 1.77
CA PRO A 51 -4.40 -10.46 1.69
C PRO A 51 -3.66 -10.30 3.03
N TRP A 52 -4.34 -9.75 4.04
CA TRP A 52 -3.78 -9.58 5.39
C TRP A 52 -3.74 -10.88 6.22
N ASN A 53 -4.38 -11.95 5.77
CA ASN A 53 -4.34 -13.26 6.43
C ASN A 53 -3.19 -14.15 5.93
N ASP A 54 -2.69 -13.93 4.70
CA ASP A 54 -1.48 -14.57 4.16
C ASP A 54 -0.48 -13.53 3.68
N ILE A 55 0.19 -12.89 4.65
CA ILE A 55 1.20 -11.87 4.37
C ILE A 55 2.46 -12.44 3.72
N GLU A 56 2.73 -13.75 3.88
CA GLU A 56 3.91 -14.42 3.31
C GLU A 56 3.82 -14.48 1.78
N GLN A 57 2.61 -14.57 1.26
CA GLN A 57 2.36 -14.52 -0.19
C GLN A 57 1.98 -13.12 -0.66
N SER A 58 1.15 -12.40 0.11
CA SER A 58 0.53 -11.15 -0.34
C SER A 58 1.47 -9.96 -0.43
N ILE A 59 2.32 -9.76 0.58
CA ILE A 59 3.26 -8.61 0.60
C ILE A 59 4.32 -8.72 -0.50
N PRO A 60 4.99 -9.88 -0.71
CA PRO A 60 5.95 -10.03 -1.80
C PRO A 60 5.34 -9.80 -3.19
N ALA A 61 4.09 -10.20 -3.40
CA ALA A 61 3.40 -9.96 -4.66
C ALA A 61 3.21 -8.45 -4.93
N VAL A 62 2.81 -7.68 -3.91
CA VAL A 62 2.68 -6.22 -4.06
C VAL A 62 4.04 -5.54 -4.22
N TRP A 63 5.11 -6.07 -3.63
CA TRP A 63 6.46 -5.57 -3.89
C TRP A 63 6.89 -5.72 -5.35
N GLN A 64 6.42 -6.74 -6.07
CA GLN A 64 6.67 -6.83 -7.51
C GLN A 64 6.03 -5.65 -8.25
N LEU A 65 4.79 -5.29 -7.92
CA LEU A 65 4.14 -4.11 -8.48
C LEU A 65 4.90 -2.82 -8.13
N TRP A 66 5.36 -2.68 -6.88
CA TRP A 66 6.19 -1.55 -6.47
C TRP A 66 7.50 -1.47 -7.26
N ASN A 67 8.21 -2.59 -7.47
CA ASN A 67 9.46 -2.59 -8.23
C ASN A 67 9.23 -2.11 -9.67
N GLU A 68 8.15 -2.55 -10.32
CA GLU A 68 7.77 -2.05 -11.65
C GLU A 68 7.46 -0.54 -11.65
N GLU A 69 6.71 -0.03 -10.68
CA GLU A 69 6.44 1.41 -10.57
C GLU A 69 7.72 2.19 -10.27
N LYS A 70 8.60 1.64 -9.43
CA LYS A 70 9.88 2.26 -9.07
C LYS A 70 10.77 2.45 -10.28
N GLU A 71 10.92 1.44 -11.14
CA GLU A 71 11.71 1.54 -12.38
C GLU A 71 11.16 2.64 -13.32
N LYS A 72 9.82 2.72 -13.44
CA LYS A 72 9.18 3.79 -14.22
C LYS A 72 9.43 5.16 -13.60
N LEU A 73 9.26 5.28 -12.28
CA LEU A 73 9.46 6.51 -11.53
C LEU A 73 10.91 7.01 -11.61
N ASP A 74 11.88 6.11 -11.53
CA ASP A 74 13.30 6.44 -11.71
C ASP A 74 13.53 7.13 -13.06
N LEU A 75 13.00 6.58 -14.16
CA LEU A 75 13.10 7.19 -15.50
C LEU A 75 12.39 8.55 -15.57
N LEU A 76 11.18 8.66 -15.01
CA LEU A 76 10.40 9.89 -15.05
C LEU A 76 11.07 11.02 -14.27
N PHE A 77 11.62 10.73 -13.09
CA PHE A 77 12.34 11.74 -12.30
C PHE A 77 13.70 12.09 -12.88
N GLN A 78 14.42 11.15 -13.50
CA GLN A 78 15.63 11.45 -14.27
C GLN A 78 15.33 12.42 -15.43
N ASN A 79 14.20 12.21 -16.12
CA ASN A 79 13.73 13.08 -17.20
C ASN A 79 13.04 14.37 -16.71
N ARG A 80 12.94 14.57 -15.39
CA ARG A 80 12.22 15.69 -14.75
C ARG A 80 10.75 15.79 -15.16
N ASP A 81 10.14 14.69 -15.59
CA ASP A 81 8.72 14.62 -15.95
C ASP A 81 7.84 14.38 -14.72
N ARG A 82 7.73 15.45 -13.94
CA ARG A 82 6.92 15.48 -12.71
C ARG A 82 5.45 15.12 -12.97
N LYS A 83 4.92 15.55 -14.12
CA LYS A 83 3.49 15.40 -14.43
C LYS A 83 3.17 13.92 -14.67
N ALA A 84 4.00 13.24 -15.44
CA ALA A 84 3.84 11.80 -15.68
C ALA A 84 4.14 10.97 -14.42
N ALA A 85 5.04 11.42 -13.54
CA ALA A 85 5.35 10.70 -12.30
C ALA A 85 4.20 10.64 -11.29
N ARG A 86 3.23 11.57 -11.38
CA ARG A 86 2.18 11.72 -10.37
C ARG A 86 1.33 10.47 -10.17
N GLU A 87 0.85 9.85 -11.25
CA GLU A 87 -0.06 8.71 -11.16
C GLU A 87 0.64 7.42 -10.68
N PRO A 88 1.83 7.07 -11.19
CA PRO A 88 2.70 6.05 -10.59
C PRO A 88 3.04 6.29 -9.11
N MET A 89 3.29 7.54 -8.70
CA MET A 89 3.57 7.89 -7.29
C MET A 89 2.36 7.61 -6.39
N ILE A 90 1.16 8.00 -6.81
CA ILE A 90 -0.08 7.74 -6.06
C ILE A 90 -0.33 6.23 -5.95
N ARG A 91 -0.12 5.49 -7.04
CA ARG A 91 -0.24 4.03 -7.06
C ARG A 91 0.74 3.36 -6.11
N ALA A 92 2.01 3.73 -6.17
CA ALA A 92 3.04 3.25 -5.26
C ALA A 92 2.74 3.58 -3.79
N LEU A 93 2.19 4.77 -3.49
CA LEU A 93 1.75 5.14 -2.15
C LEU A 93 0.61 4.23 -1.67
N SER A 94 -0.34 3.89 -2.53
CA SER A 94 -1.41 2.94 -2.19
C SER A 94 -0.86 1.55 -1.87
N TYR A 95 0.16 1.08 -2.62
CA TYR A 95 0.83 -0.19 -2.38
C TYR A 95 1.53 -0.22 -1.03
N PHE A 96 2.26 0.87 -0.70
CA PHE A 96 2.94 0.99 0.57
C PHE A 96 1.97 0.89 1.75
N LEU A 97 0.88 1.64 1.68
CA LEU A 97 -0.13 1.67 2.73
C LEU A 97 -0.83 0.31 2.87
N ALA A 98 -1.19 -0.34 1.76
CA ALA A 98 -1.72 -1.71 1.80
C ALA A 98 -0.75 -2.65 2.53
N CYS A 99 0.52 -2.72 2.11
CA CYS A 99 1.53 -3.56 2.76
C CYS A 99 1.76 -3.20 4.24
N LEU A 100 1.72 -1.91 4.60
CA LEU A 100 1.89 -1.44 5.98
C LEU A 100 0.77 -1.97 6.88
N TYR A 101 -0.48 -1.87 6.44
CA TYR A 101 -1.62 -2.38 7.19
C TYR A 101 -1.62 -3.90 7.21
N TRP A 102 -1.38 -4.55 6.07
CA TRP A 102 -1.37 -6.01 5.98
C TRP A 102 -0.27 -6.62 6.84
N LEU A 103 0.89 -5.97 6.98
CA LEU A 103 1.93 -6.40 7.91
C LEU A 103 1.42 -6.47 9.35
N ASN A 104 0.49 -5.58 9.73
CA ASN A 104 -0.20 -5.57 11.02
C ASN A 104 -1.47 -6.45 11.03
N GLU A 105 -1.57 -7.40 10.08
CA GLU A 105 -2.65 -8.39 9.99
C GLU A 105 -4.03 -7.74 9.90
N THR A 106 -4.10 -6.57 9.26
CA THR A 106 -5.36 -5.85 9.07
C THR A 106 -5.40 -5.18 7.73
N ARG A 107 -6.61 -4.93 7.22
CA ARG A 107 -6.84 -4.17 6.00
C ARG A 107 -6.76 -2.67 6.24
N VAL A 108 -6.57 -1.91 5.18
CA VAL A 108 -6.84 -0.47 5.20
C VAL A 108 -8.34 -0.27 5.43
N LYS A 109 -8.70 0.47 6.50
CA LYS A 109 -10.11 0.74 6.83
C LYS A 109 -10.56 2.10 6.33
N SER A 110 -9.68 3.09 6.42
CA SER A 110 -9.93 4.43 5.89
C SER A 110 -8.61 5.10 5.52
N ILE A 111 -8.63 5.76 4.37
CA ILE A 111 -7.55 6.62 3.92
C ILE A 111 -7.80 8.08 4.29
N VAL A 112 -9.03 8.45 4.64
CA VAL A 112 -9.38 9.79 5.12
C VAL A 112 -8.80 10.03 6.51
N SER A 113 -8.75 9.00 7.35
CA SER A 113 -8.20 9.03 8.71
C SER A 113 -6.84 8.34 8.86
N TRP A 114 -6.07 8.28 7.75
CA TRP A 114 -4.84 7.50 7.69
C TRP A 114 -3.82 7.89 8.78
N GLU A 115 -3.67 9.18 9.11
CA GLU A 115 -2.68 9.63 10.11
C GLU A 115 -2.95 9.01 11.49
N ARG A 116 -4.21 9.04 11.91
CA ARG A 116 -4.64 8.45 13.17
C ARG A 116 -4.44 6.94 13.17
N GLU A 117 -4.84 6.28 12.09
CA GLU A 117 -4.76 4.82 11.98
C GLU A 117 -3.31 4.32 11.93
N VAL A 118 -2.46 4.93 11.10
CA VAL A 118 -1.02 4.59 11.03
C VAL A 118 -0.35 4.78 12.39
N ASN A 119 -0.71 5.83 13.14
CA ASN A 119 -0.19 6.02 14.50
C ASN A 119 -0.48 4.84 15.43
N THR A 120 -1.64 4.18 15.28
CA THR A 120 -2.02 3.02 16.11
C THR A 120 -1.33 1.70 15.71
N LEU A 121 -0.72 1.63 14.53
CA LEU A 121 -0.04 0.41 14.06
C LEU A 121 1.19 0.08 14.91
N GLN A 122 1.36 -1.20 15.24
CA GLN A 122 2.49 -1.67 16.04
C GLN A 122 3.77 -1.78 15.21
N MET A 123 3.65 -2.31 13.98
CA MET A 123 4.75 -2.45 13.04
C MET A 123 4.68 -1.34 11.99
N LYS A 124 5.54 -0.33 12.13
CA LYS A 124 5.66 0.77 11.17
C LYS A 124 7.10 1.28 11.07
N PRO A 125 7.52 1.82 9.91
CA PRO A 125 8.80 2.51 9.74
C PRO A 125 9.02 3.64 10.76
N VAL A 126 10.28 4.08 10.92
CA VAL A 126 10.60 5.19 11.82
C VAL A 126 10.09 6.50 11.20
N ASN A 127 9.49 7.36 12.03
CA ASN A 127 8.87 8.63 11.61
C ASN A 127 7.89 8.44 10.44
N CYS A 128 7.17 7.32 10.42
CA CYS A 128 6.33 6.93 9.28
C CYS A 128 5.25 7.99 8.99
N VAL A 129 4.64 8.58 10.01
CA VAL A 129 3.57 9.57 9.84
C VAL A 129 4.10 10.86 9.23
N GLU A 130 5.21 11.40 9.73
CA GLU A 130 5.80 12.64 9.24
C GLU A 130 6.20 12.52 7.76
N ARG A 131 6.79 11.37 7.40
CA ARG A 131 7.21 11.08 6.03
C ARG A 131 6.02 10.90 5.10
N LEU A 132 4.98 10.19 5.54
CA LEU A 132 3.74 10.07 4.80
C LEU A 132 3.05 11.44 4.66
N GLN A 133 3.01 12.28 5.68
CA GLN A 133 2.42 13.62 5.60
C GLN A 133 3.07 14.43 4.47
N PHE A 134 4.40 14.37 4.35
CA PHE A 134 5.12 15.00 3.24
C PHE A 134 4.73 14.41 1.88
N ILE A 135 4.69 13.07 1.76
CA ILE A 135 4.33 12.39 0.50
C ILE A 135 2.88 12.69 0.12
N PHE A 136 1.93 12.70 1.05
CA PHE A 136 0.54 13.06 0.80
C PHE A 136 0.41 14.51 0.31
N ALA A 137 1.15 15.44 0.93
CA ALA A 137 1.14 16.84 0.54
C ALA A 137 1.79 17.10 -0.83
N LYS A 138 2.83 16.33 -1.19
CA LYS A 138 3.71 16.57 -2.34
C LYS A 138 4.07 15.30 -3.10
N CYS A 139 3.10 14.47 -3.42
CA CYS A 139 3.29 13.10 -3.93
C CYS A 139 4.15 13.00 -5.19
N ASP A 140 4.14 14.03 -6.04
CA ASP A 140 4.86 14.05 -7.32
C ASP A 140 6.27 14.68 -7.24
N LEU A 141 6.82 14.97 -6.05
CA LEU A 141 8.20 15.44 -5.92
C LEU A 141 9.20 14.29 -5.88
N TYR A 142 10.41 14.52 -6.42
CA TYR A 142 11.50 13.54 -6.35
C TYR A 142 11.84 13.15 -4.90
N HIS A 143 11.81 14.11 -3.96
CA HIS A 143 12.00 13.79 -2.54
C HIS A 143 10.92 12.87 -2.00
N SER A 144 9.66 13.00 -2.43
CA SER A 144 8.59 12.08 -2.04
C SER A 144 8.83 10.67 -2.56
N PHE A 145 9.39 10.54 -3.77
CA PHE A 145 9.81 9.26 -4.32
C PHE A 145 10.93 8.60 -3.52
N ILE A 146 11.99 9.33 -3.19
CA ILE A 146 13.06 8.82 -2.33
C ILE A 146 12.51 8.40 -0.96
N GLN A 147 11.68 9.26 -0.35
CA GLN A 147 11.06 8.97 0.94
C GLN A 147 10.19 7.71 0.89
N LEU A 148 9.40 7.53 -0.18
CA LEU A 148 8.59 6.32 -0.36
C LEU A 148 9.47 5.07 -0.52
N GLY A 149 10.58 5.18 -1.26
CA GLY A 149 11.53 4.09 -1.44
C GLY A 149 12.20 3.62 -0.15
N GLU A 150 12.64 4.54 0.71
CA GLU A 150 13.22 4.14 2.00
C GLU A 150 12.14 3.61 2.96
N LEU A 151 10.92 4.15 2.93
CA LEU A 151 9.78 3.59 3.68
C LEU A 151 9.52 2.12 3.30
N PHE A 152 9.54 1.78 2.02
CA PHE A 152 9.47 0.39 1.57
C PHE A 152 10.64 -0.45 2.10
N ALA A 153 11.88 0.07 2.03
CA ALA A 153 13.04 -0.65 2.52
C ALA A 153 12.97 -0.94 4.04
N GLU A 154 12.47 0.01 4.82
CA GLU A 154 12.21 -0.17 6.25
C GLU A 154 11.08 -1.17 6.52
N LEU A 155 9.98 -1.09 5.78
CA LEU A 155 8.87 -2.02 5.88
C LEU A 155 9.30 -3.45 5.56
N THR A 156 10.14 -3.65 4.55
CA THR A 156 10.73 -4.95 4.21
C THR A 156 11.55 -5.53 5.36
N LYS A 157 12.34 -4.71 6.06
CA LYS A 157 13.08 -5.16 7.26
C LYS A 157 12.13 -5.60 8.38
N LEU A 158 11.07 -4.84 8.62
CA LEU A 158 10.04 -5.17 9.62
C LEU A 158 9.33 -6.48 9.27
N TYR A 159 8.98 -6.68 8.01
CA TYR A 159 8.39 -7.92 7.51
C TYR A 159 9.26 -9.15 7.81
N TYR A 160 10.53 -9.14 7.38
CA TYR A 160 11.41 -10.29 7.61
C TYR A 160 11.67 -10.54 9.10
N LYS A 161 11.75 -9.47 9.91
CA LYS A 161 11.81 -9.59 11.38
C LYS A 161 10.56 -10.29 11.93
N ASN A 162 9.37 -9.90 11.48
CA ASN A 162 8.10 -10.51 11.91
C ASN A 162 8.06 -12.01 11.56
N LEU A 163 8.42 -12.39 10.33
CA LEU A 163 8.45 -13.78 9.92
C LEU A 163 9.43 -14.63 10.74
N ALA A 164 10.62 -14.09 11.03
CA ALA A 164 11.61 -14.80 11.85
C ALA A 164 11.11 -15.03 13.29
N ILE A 165 10.38 -14.07 13.87
CA ILE A 165 9.78 -14.20 15.20
C ILE A 165 8.68 -15.25 15.20
N LYS A 166 7.75 -15.22 14.22
CA LYS A 166 6.67 -16.20 14.09
C LYS A 166 7.20 -17.64 13.95
N LYS A 167 8.22 -17.84 13.12
CA LYS A 167 8.86 -19.16 12.93
C LYS A 167 9.54 -19.68 14.20
N LYS A 168 10.15 -18.81 15.00
CA LYS A 168 10.75 -19.17 16.31
C LYS A 168 9.70 -19.51 17.37
N GLY A 169 8.57 -18.81 17.37
CA GLY A 169 7.46 -19.08 18.28
C GLY A 169 6.83 -20.45 18.04
N LEU A 170 6.68 -20.86 16.77
CA LEU A 170 6.16 -22.18 16.39
C LEU A 170 7.10 -23.33 16.78
N SER A 171 8.42 -23.11 16.73
CA SER A 171 9.43 -24.14 17.04
C SER A 171 9.67 -24.37 18.54
N HIS A 172 9.11 -23.55 19.43
CA HIS A 172 9.14 -23.77 20.89
C HIS A 172 7.84 -24.40 21.45
N GLN A 173 6.82 -24.62 20.60
CA GLN A 173 5.55 -25.25 20.97
C GLN A 173 5.39 -26.66 20.38
N SER A 174 6.43 -27.18 19.71
CA SER A 174 6.48 -28.51 19.09
C SER A 174 7.27 -29.50 19.94
#